data_AF-A0A419KM23-F1
#
_entry.id   AF-A0A419KM23-F1
#
_cell.length_a   1.000
_cell.length_b   1.000
_cell.length_c   1.000
_cell.angle_alpha   90.00
_cell.angle_beta   90.00
_cell.angle_gamma   90.00
#
_symmetry.space_group_name_H-M   'P 1'
#
loop_
_entity.id
_entity.type
_entity.pdbx_description
1 polymer ?
#
loop_
_entity_poly.entity_id
_entity_poly.type
_entity_poly.pdbx_seq_one_letter_code
_entity_poly.pdbx_strand_id
1 'polypeptide(L)'
;YFCSAYEVGIYNAALPTAMLIRMPSSALASIFMPVITELYAREKYDDLRDTYSAVIKWVLSLSFPAFLLMALFSDDVIKILFGAEYAIGAEALVILALGSFISTVLTRASDVIRAFGRTKIIMGCTLTGSVANFCLNLYLIPLFGINGAAMATAASVVFVDVTFLIYVYHISKIHPFKRSHLKPIFSAIAAILIVYGITKYLIGISFFVLIAMLFLFLATYFFLLLLIKGFDENDLMIMRAIDQRLEMKSDWIREIIKRFL
;
A
#
# COMPACT_ATOMS: atom_id res chain seq x y z
N TYR A 1 29.38 -7.59 1.83
CA TYR A 1 30.70 -7.00 1.53
C TYR A 1 30.73 -5.51 1.87
N PHE A 2 29.66 -4.74 1.56
CA PHE A 2 29.62 -3.30 1.84
C PHE A 2 29.21 -2.89 3.27
N CYS A 3 28.43 -3.72 3.97
CA CYS A 3 27.97 -3.44 5.34
C CYS A 3 28.31 -4.59 6.30
N SER A 4 28.37 -4.27 7.59
CA SER A 4 28.56 -5.23 8.68
C SER A 4 27.35 -6.17 8.86
N ALA A 5 27.56 -7.31 9.50
CA ALA A 5 26.46 -8.25 9.81
C ALA A 5 25.37 -7.62 10.70
N TYR A 6 25.76 -6.68 11.57
CA TYR A 6 24.84 -5.92 12.42
C TYR A 6 23.90 -5.03 11.60
N GLU A 7 24.45 -4.23 10.66
CA GLU A 7 23.65 -3.39 9.76
C GLU A 7 22.71 -4.21 8.88
N VAL A 8 23.19 -5.36 8.38
CA VAL A 8 22.34 -6.30 7.63
C VAL A 8 21.22 -6.84 8.51
N GLY A 9 21.47 -7.11 9.79
CA GLY A 9 20.45 -7.50 10.76
C GLY A 9 19.38 -6.41 10.94
N ILE A 10 19.78 -5.15 11.07
CA ILE A 10 18.86 -4.01 11.18
C ILE A 10 17.98 -3.89 9.94
N TYR A 11 18.59 -3.96 8.75
CA TYR A 11 17.84 -3.90 7.48
C TYR A 11 16.82 -5.05 7.35
N ASN A 12 17.20 -6.26 7.79
CA ASN A 12 16.32 -7.43 7.76
C ASN A 12 15.16 -7.37 8.76
N ALA A 13 15.22 -6.49 9.77
CA ALA A 13 14.07 -6.19 10.63
C ALA A 13 13.11 -5.18 9.96
N ALA A 14 13.67 -4.14 9.33
CA ALA A 14 12.89 -3.09 8.67
C ALA A 14 12.14 -3.60 7.43
N LEU A 15 12.77 -4.42 6.60
CA LEU A 15 12.20 -4.89 5.33
C LEU A 15 10.87 -5.66 5.45
N PRO A 16 10.75 -6.74 6.25
CA PRO A 16 9.49 -7.46 6.39
C PRO A 16 8.42 -6.60 7.06
N THR A 17 8.82 -5.70 7.96
CA THR A 17 7.91 -4.74 8.59
C THR A 17 7.27 -3.83 7.55
N ALA A 18 8.05 -3.26 6.62
CA ALA A 18 7.52 -2.48 5.50
C ALA A 18 6.59 -3.29 4.58
N MET A 19 6.87 -4.58 4.39
CA MET A 19 6.05 -5.45 3.53
C MET A 19 4.63 -5.67 4.06
N LEU A 20 4.36 -5.44 5.36
CA LEU A 20 3.00 -5.52 5.92
C LEU A 20 2.02 -4.57 5.22
N ILE A 21 2.51 -3.44 4.69
CA ILE A 21 1.70 -2.48 3.90
C ILE A 21 1.07 -3.13 2.65
N ARG A 22 1.68 -4.21 2.14
CA ARG A 22 1.22 -4.93 0.95
C ARG A 22 0.09 -5.93 1.24
N MET A 23 -0.20 -6.25 2.50
CA MET A 23 -1.21 -7.26 2.87
C MET A 23 -2.62 -6.97 2.32
N PRO A 24 -3.16 -5.73 2.38
CA PRO A 24 -4.47 -5.44 1.79
C PRO A 24 -4.50 -5.72 0.28
N SER A 25 -3.37 -5.45 -0.39
CA SER A 25 -3.17 -5.64 -1.82
C SER A 25 -3.27 -7.11 -2.22
N SER A 26 -2.61 -8.00 -1.48
CA SER A 26 -2.60 -9.44 -1.79
C SER A 26 -3.96 -10.10 -1.53
N ALA A 27 -4.68 -9.66 -0.50
CA ALA A 27 -6.03 -10.12 -0.21
C ALA A 27 -7.00 -9.84 -1.37
N LEU A 28 -6.91 -8.63 -1.94
CA LEU A 28 -7.78 -8.19 -3.05
C LEU A 28 -7.37 -8.79 -4.41
N ALA A 29 -6.09 -9.10 -4.62
CA ALA A 29 -5.58 -9.59 -5.91
C ALA A 29 -6.31 -10.87 -6.40
N SER A 30 -6.66 -11.76 -5.47
CA SER A 30 -7.31 -13.02 -5.80
C SER A 30 -8.82 -12.91 -6.05
N ILE A 31 -9.44 -11.78 -5.69
CA ILE A 31 -10.79 -11.41 -6.17
C ILE A 31 -10.70 -10.70 -7.52
N PHE A 32 -9.67 -9.87 -7.69
CA PHE A 32 -9.53 -9.00 -8.85
C PHE A 32 -9.17 -9.76 -10.15
N MET A 33 -8.29 -10.75 -10.07
CA MET A 33 -7.78 -11.46 -11.26
C MET A 33 -8.89 -12.20 -12.06
N PRO A 34 -9.79 -12.99 -11.42
CA PRO A 34 -10.90 -13.62 -12.14
C PRO A 34 -11.82 -12.59 -12.82
N VAL A 35 -12.14 -11.49 -12.12
CA VAL A 35 -13.06 -10.45 -12.62
C VAL A 35 -12.47 -9.73 -13.83
N ILE A 36 -11.19 -9.32 -13.80
CA ILE A 36 -10.56 -8.69 -14.98
C ILE A 36 -10.56 -9.65 -16.16
N THR A 37 -10.22 -10.92 -15.93
CA THR A 37 -10.12 -11.90 -17.01
C THR A 37 -11.47 -12.09 -17.71
N GLU A 38 -12.56 -12.18 -16.94
CA GLU A 38 -13.92 -12.27 -17.46
C GLU A 38 -14.34 -11.00 -18.22
N LEU A 39 -14.11 -9.82 -17.66
CA LEU A 39 -14.46 -8.55 -18.30
C LEU A 39 -13.67 -8.31 -19.58
N TYR A 40 -12.39 -8.70 -19.60
CA TYR A 40 -11.55 -8.63 -20.78
C TYR A 40 -12.02 -9.60 -21.88
N ALA A 41 -12.33 -10.85 -21.52
CA ALA A 41 -12.83 -11.84 -22.48
C ALA A 41 -14.17 -11.45 -23.12
N ARG A 42 -14.97 -10.63 -22.42
CA ARG A 42 -16.24 -10.09 -22.91
C ARG A 42 -16.13 -8.70 -23.54
N GLU A 43 -14.91 -8.19 -23.70
CA GLU A 43 -14.64 -6.86 -24.28
C GLU A 43 -15.33 -5.69 -23.54
N LYS A 44 -15.63 -5.87 -22.25
CA LYS A 44 -16.30 -4.87 -21.40
C LYS A 44 -15.29 -3.91 -20.77
N TYR A 45 -14.64 -3.09 -21.60
CA TYR A 45 -13.52 -2.25 -21.17
C TYR A 45 -13.90 -1.14 -20.18
N ASP A 46 -15.12 -0.59 -20.26
CA ASP A 46 -15.61 0.41 -19.29
C ASP A 46 -15.81 -0.21 -17.89
N ASP A 47 -16.46 -1.37 -17.82
CA ASP A 47 -16.64 -2.13 -16.56
C ASP A 47 -15.28 -2.54 -15.96
N LEU A 48 -14.31 -2.89 -16.83
CA LEU A 48 -12.94 -3.22 -16.41
C LEU A 48 -12.26 -1.99 -15.79
N ARG A 49 -12.36 -0.81 -16.42
CA ARG A 49 -11.83 0.44 -15.87
C ARG A 49 -12.44 0.76 -14.51
N ASP A 50 -13.75 0.60 -14.38
CA ASP A 50 -14.46 0.96 -13.14
C ASP A 50 -14.13 -0.02 -12.01
N THR A 51 -14.06 -1.31 -12.31
CA THR A 51 -13.61 -2.34 -11.36
C THR A 51 -12.18 -2.10 -10.93
N TYR A 52 -11.28 -1.82 -11.88
CA TYR A 52 -9.88 -1.53 -11.58
C TYR A 52 -9.74 -0.29 -10.69
N SER A 53 -10.46 0.78 -11.02
CA SER A 53 -10.45 2.01 -10.24
C SER A 53 -10.98 1.82 -8.82
N ALA A 54 -12.02 0.99 -8.65
CA ALA A 54 -12.55 0.64 -7.33
C ALA A 54 -11.53 -0.16 -6.51
N VAL A 55 -10.87 -1.17 -7.10
CA VAL A 55 -9.82 -1.92 -6.40
C VAL A 55 -8.66 -1.03 -5.98
N ILE A 56 -8.20 -0.11 -6.84
CA ILE A 56 -7.17 0.88 -6.44
C ILE A 56 -7.64 1.70 -5.24
N LYS A 57 -8.89 2.18 -5.25
CA LYS A 57 -9.46 2.97 -4.16
C LYS A 57 -9.43 2.20 -2.84
N TRP A 58 -9.78 0.92 -2.85
CA TRP A 58 -9.74 0.05 -1.66
C TRP A 58 -8.31 -0.19 -1.17
N VAL A 59 -7.41 -0.54 -2.09
CA VAL A 59 -5.98 -0.73 -1.76
C VAL A 59 -5.41 0.54 -1.15
N LEU A 60 -5.70 1.70 -1.74
CA LEU A 60 -5.26 2.99 -1.24
C LEU A 60 -5.86 3.28 0.15
N SER A 61 -7.16 3.04 0.33
CA SER A 61 -7.87 3.28 1.60
C SER A 61 -7.35 2.42 2.75
N LEU A 62 -6.75 1.25 2.46
CA LEU A 62 -6.21 0.37 3.48
C LEU A 62 -4.70 0.55 3.68
N SER A 63 -3.93 0.68 2.59
CA SER A 63 -2.47 0.74 2.64
C SER A 63 -1.93 2.13 2.97
N PHE A 64 -2.62 3.22 2.59
CA PHE A 64 -2.14 4.58 2.88
C PHE A 64 -2.18 4.93 4.38
N PRO A 65 -3.27 4.63 5.13
CA PRO A 65 -3.29 4.80 6.59
C PRO A 65 -2.19 3.98 7.29
N ALA A 66 -1.99 2.73 6.86
CA ALA A 66 -0.95 1.86 7.39
C ALA A 66 0.46 2.42 7.14
N PHE A 67 0.70 2.95 5.94
CA PHE A 67 1.94 3.66 5.61
C PHE A 67 2.17 4.87 6.51
N LEU A 68 1.17 5.73 6.71
CA LEU A 68 1.31 6.93 7.55
C LEU A 68 1.67 6.59 8.99
N LEU A 69 1.01 5.59 9.57
CA LEU A 69 1.33 5.10 10.91
C LEU A 69 2.78 4.59 10.99
N MET A 70 3.18 3.75 10.03
CA MET A 70 4.53 3.19 10.01
C MET A 70 5.60 4.26 9.76
N ALA A 71 5.29 5.30 8.98
CA ALA A 71 6.22 6.38 8.68
C ALA A 71 6.40 7.35 9.86
N LEU A 72 5.31 7.71 10.55
CA LEU A 72 5.35 8.66 11.66
C LEU A 72 5.84 8.05 12.97
N PHE A 73 5.58 6.76 13.18
CA PHE A 73 5.96 6.02 14.38
C PHE A 73 7.03 4.96 14.08
N SER A 74 7.85 5.16 13.04
CA SER A 74 8.86 4.18 12.61
C SER A 74 9.82 3.78 13.72
N ASP A 75 10.31 4.77 14.48
CA ASP A 75 11.14 4.55 15.66
C ASP A 75 10.46 3.66 16.70
N ASP A 76 9.23 4.00 17.09
CA ASP A 76 8.47 3.27 18.11
C ASP A 76 8.14 1.85 17.65
N VAL A 77 7.72 1.70 16.39
CA VAL A 77 7.41 0.40 15.77
C VAL A 77 8.64 -0.52 15.83
N ILE A 78 9.82 -0.03 15.42
CA ILE A 78 11.02 -0.85 15.46
C ILE A 78 11.46 -1.13 16.90
N LYS A 79 11.46 -0.13 17.78
CA LYS A 79 11.86 -0.28 19.19
C LYS A 79 11.01 -1.33 19.91
N ILE A 80 9.72 -1.36 19.65
CA ILE A 80 8.77 -2.29 20.27
C ILE A 80 8.92 -3.70 19.72
N LEU A 81 9.07 -3.84 18.40
CA LEU A 81 9.12 -5.16 17.75
C LEU A 81 10.48 -5.84 17.89
N PHE A 82 11.56 -5.07 17.84
CA PHE A 82 12.93 -5.61 17.73
C PHE A 82 13.89 -5.10 18.82
N GLY A 83 13.52 -4.05 19.56
CA GLY A 83 14.35 -3.46 20.61
C GLY A 83 15.02 -2.15 20.21
N ALA A 84 15.52 -1.41 21.20
CA ALA A 84 16.06 -0.06 21.02
C ALA A 84 17.28 0.00 20.10
N GLU A 85 18.08 -1.05 20.09
CA GLU A 85 19.26 -1.21 19.24
C GLU A 85 18.94 -1.29 17.74
N TYR A 86 17.71 -1.63 17.36
CA TYR A 86 17.28 -1.64 15.96
C TYR A 86 16.77 -0.29 15.45
N ALA A 87 16.55 0.69 16.35
CA ALA A 87 15.96 1.99 16.01
C ALA A 87 16.74 2.75 14.92
N ILE A 88 18.04 2.48 14.76
CA ILE A 88 18.87 3.03 13.68
C ILE A 88 18.28 2.70 12.29
N GLY A 89 17.52 1.60 12.16
CA GLY A 89 16.82 1.21 10.94
C GLY A 89 15.49 1.92 10.68
N ALA A 90 15.07 2.87 11.53
CA ALA A 90 13.78 3.55 11.40
C ALA A 90 13.68 4.31 10.08
N GLU A 91 14.75 4.96 9.64
CA GLU A 91 14.78 5.67 8.36
C GLU A 91 14.67 4.71 7.17
N ALA A 92 15.40 3.60 7.19
CA ALA A 92 15.29 2.54 6.19
C ALA A 92 13.85 1.98 6.13
N LEU A 93 13.18 1.82 7.27
CA LEU A 93 11.78 1.41 7.34
C LEU A 93 10.87 2.43 6.65
N VAL A 94 11.03 3.74 6.90
CA VAL A 94 10.22 4.79 6.24
C VAL A 94 10.38 4.73 4.72
N ILE A 95 11.62 4.59 4.23
CA ILE A 95 11.94 4.53 2.80
C ILE A 95 11.31 3.28 2.17
N LEU A 96 11.48 2.12 2.79
CA LEU A 96 10.89 0.86 2.31
C LEU A 96 9.37 0.87 2.39
N ALA A 97 8.80 1.50 3.42
CA ALA A 97 7.36 1.64 3.59
C ALA A 97 6.75 2.51 2.48
N LEU A 98 7.40 3.63 2.13
CA LEU A 98 6.99 4.48 1.02
C LEU A 98 7.06 3.72 -0.32
N GLY A 99 8.17 3.03 -0.58
CA GLY A 99 8.32 2.20 -1.78
C GLY A 99 7.26 1.09 -1.86
N SER A 100 7.00 0.42 -0.74
CA SER A 100 5.99 -0.64 -0.63
C SER A 100 4.57 -0.12 -0.82
N PHE A 101 4.27 1.09 -0.31
CA PHE A 101 2.99 1.76 -0.51
C PHE A 101 2.76 2.10 -1.99
N ILE A 102 3.71 2.80 -2.62
CA ILE A 102 3.60 3.17 -4.04
C ILE A 102 3.47 1.91 -4.90
N SER A 103 4.32 0.91 -4.64
CA SER A 103 4.25 -0.39 -5.32
C SER A 103 2.88 -1.04 -5.16
N THR A 104 2.36 -1.09 -3.95
CA THR A 104 1.05 -1.68 -3.65
C THR A 104 -0.10 -1.08 -4.47
N VAL A 105 -0.07 0.24 -4.68
CA VAL A 105 -1.07 0.95 -5.49
C VAL A 105 -0.89 0.66 -6.99
N LEU A 106 0.35 0.58 -7.47
CA LEU A 106 0.69 0.46 -8.90
C LEU A 106 0.77 -0.99 -9.43
N THR A 107 1.12 -1.96 -8.59
CA THR A 107 1.37 -3.37 -8.96
C THR A 107 0.18 -4.03 -9.67
N ARG A 108 -1.05 -3.53 -9.45
CA ARG A 108 -2.26 -4.00 -10.14
C ARG A 108 -2.18 -3.90 -11.66
N ALA A 109 -1.34 -3.01 -12.20
CA ALA A 109 -1.07 -2.95 -13.62
C ALA A 109 -0.50 -4.28 -14.16
N SER A 110 0.35 -4.95 -13.38
CA SER A 110 0.91 -6.25 -13.78
C SER A 110 -0.18 -7.33 -13.91
N ASP A 111 -1.26 -7.26 -13.10
CA ASP A 111 -2.36 -8.22 -13.16
C ASP A 111 -3.15 -8.09 -14.47
N VAL A 112 -3.36 -6.86 -14.94
CA VAL A 112 -3.96 -6.60 -16.26
C VAL A 112 -3.08 -7.15 -17.38
N ILE A 113 -1.76 -6.93 -17.32
CA ILE A 113 -0.81 -7.47 -18.32
C ILE A 113 -0.85 -9.01 -18.35
N ARG A 114 -0.97 -9.66 -17.17
CA ARG A 114 -1.13 -11.12 -17.07
C ARG A 114 -2.44 -11.58 -17.70
N ALA A 115 -3.56 -10.94 -17.36
CA ALA A 115 -4.88 -11.26 -17.90
C ALA A 115 -4.91 -11.15 -19.44
N PHE A 116 -4.13 -10.23 -20.01
CA PHE A 116 -4.04 -10.01 -21.44
C PHE A 116 -3.03 -10.97 -22.13
N GLY A 117 -2.43 -11.90 -21.39
CA GLY A 117 -1.49 -12.90 -21.92
C GLY A 117 -0.11 -12.35 -22.29
N ARG A 118 0.26 -11.13 -21.86
CA ARG A 118 1.50 -10.45 -22.27
C ARG A 118 2.64 -10.59 -21.25
N THR A 119 2.84 -11.80 -20.71
CA THR A 119 3.82 -12.09 -19.65
C THR A 119 5.27 -11.79 -20.03
N LYS A 120 5.62 -11.78 -21.33
CA LYS A 120 6.94 -11.34 -21.82
C LYS A 120 7.27 -9.90 -21.43
N ILE A 121 6.26 -9.01 -21.38
CA ILE A 121 6.43 -7.63 -20.91
C ILE A 121 6.81 -7.63 -19.42
N ILE A 122 6.16 -8.47 -18.62
CA ILE A 122 6.44 -8.63 -17.20
C ILE A 122 7.88 -9.07 -16.99
N MET A 123 8.31 -10.10 -17.72
CA MET A 123 9.69 -10.59 -17.66
C MET A 123 10.70 -9.49 -18.03
N GLY A 124 10.45 -8.75 -19.12
CA GLY A 124 11.33 -7.66 -19.56
C GLY A 124 11.47 -6.55 -18.53
N CYS A 125 10.35 -6.05 -17.98
CA CYS A 125 10.39 -4.98 -16.97
C CYS A 125 11.02 -5.44 -15.66
N THR A 126 10.73 -6.67 -15.22
CA THR A 126 11.36 -7.22 -14.01
C THR A 126 12.86 -7.38 -14.20
N LEU A 127 13.33 -7.81 -15.38
CA LEU A 127 14.75 -7.93 -15.65
C LEU A 127 15.43 -6.56 -15.65
N THR A 128 14.87 -5.56 -16.32
CA THR A 128 15.43 -4.19 -16.32
C THR A 128 15.40 -3.58 -14.92
N GLY A 129 14.34 -3.83 -14.15
CA GLY A 129 14.22 -3.45 -12.75
C GLY A 129 15.29 -4.08 -11.86
N SER A 130 15.56 -5.37 -12.01
CA SER A 130 16.62 -6.07 -11.26
C SER A 130 18.01 -5.53 -11.59
N VAL A 131 18.28 -5.24 -12.87
CA VAL A 131 19.54 -4.60 -13.29
C VAL A 131 19.65 -3.20 -12.68
N ALA A 132 18.59 -2.38 -12.77
CA ALA A 132 18.55 -1.07 -12.15
C ALA A 132 18.77 -1.15 -10.62
N ASN A 133 18.17 -2.14 -9.96
CA ASN A 133 18.34 -2.38 -8.53
C ASN A 133 19.78 -2.73 -8.18
N PHE A 134 20.40 -3.61 -8.95
CA PHE A 134 21.80 -3.97 -8.76
C PHE A 134 22.71 -2.75 -8.92
N CYS A 135 22.54 -1.96 -9.98
CA CYS A 135 23.31 -0.74 -10.22
C CYS A 135 23.11 0.31 -9.11
N LEU A 136 21.86 0.52 -8.68
CA LEU A 136 21.54 1.45 -7.60
C LEU A 136 22.12 0.99 -6.26
N ASN A 137 22.10 -0.31 -5.96
CA ASN A 137 22.72 -0.82 -4.74
C ASN A 137 24.24 -0.63 -4.75
N LEU A 138 24.92 -0.87 -5.88
CA LEU A 138 26.36 -0.63 -6.01
C LEU A 138 26.74 0.85 -5.79
N TYR A 139 25.85 1.78 -6.13
CA TYR A 139 26.10 3.21 -5.98
C TYR A 139 25.66 3.77 -4.62
N LEU A 140 24.46 3.41 -4.15
CA LEU A 140 23.84 4.01 -2.96
C LEU A 140 24.29 3.37 -1.65
N ILE A 141 24.59 2.06 -1.61
CA ILE A 141 25.04 1.41 -0.37
C ILE A 141 26.36 2.01 0.13
N PRO A 142 27.40 2.24 -0.70
CA PRO A 142 28.64 2.86 -0.21
C PRO A 142 28.45 4.27 0.34
N LEU A 143 27.44 5.01 -0.12
CA LEU A 143 27.17 6.40 0.29
C LEU A 143 26.26 6.51 1.51
N PHE A 144 25.26 5.62 1.62
CA PHE A 144 24.16 5.73 2.58
C PHE A 144 23.92 4.45 3.40
N GLY A 145 24.78 3.43 3.28
CA GLY A 145 24.65 2.17 4.02
C GLY A 145 23.30 1.48 3.81
N ILE A 146 22.65 1.13 4.92
CA ILE A 146 21.33 0.46 4.92
C ILE A 146 20.22 1.32 4.30
N ASN A 147 20.30 2.64 4.46
CA ASN A 147 19.34 3.56 3.85
C ASN A 147 19.52 3.58 2.32
N GLY A 148 20.76 3.45 1.86
CA GLY A 148 21.08 3.29 0.44
C GLY A 148 20.46 2.03 -0.17
N ALA A 149 20.53 0.89 0.55
CA ALA A 149 19.87 -0.35 0.14
C ALA A 149 18.33 -0.21 0.11
N ALA A 150 17.76 0.49 1.09
CA ALA A 150 16.34 0.79 1.14
C ALA A 150 15.89 1.66 -0.04
N MET A 151 16.64 2.72 -0.35
CA MET A 151 16.38 3.62 -1.48
C MET A 151 16.49 2.88 -2.82
N ALA A 152 17.53 2.07 -3.01
CA ALA A 152 17.72 1.27 -4.22
C ALA A 152 16.53 0.31 -4.43
N THR A 153 16.14 -0.41 -3.39
CA THR A 153 14.97 -1.32 -3.42
C THR A 153 13.68 -0.58 -3.74
N ALA A 154 13.37 0.49 -3.00
CA ALA A 154 12.15 1.27 -3.20
C ALA A 154 12.09 1.86 -4.62
N ALA A 155 13.16 2.49 -5.08
CA ALA A 155 13.22 3.11 -6.39
C ALA A 155 13.07 2.10 -7.53
N SER A 156 13.74 0.94 -7.45
CA SER A 156 13.64 -0.08 -8.49
C SER A 156 12.27 -0.73 -8.58
N VAL A 157 11.63 -1.01 -7.45
CA VAL A 157 10.27 -1.57 -7.44
C VAL A 157 9.29 -0.56 -8.03
N VAL A 158 9.36 0.70 -7.59
CA VAL A 158 8.52 1.77 -8.15
C VAL A 158 8.76 1.94 -9.64
N PHE A 159 10.02 1.90 -10.10
CA PHE A 159 10.36 1.97 -11.52
C PHE A 159 9.68 0.85 -12.33
N VAL A 160 9.72 -0.39 -11.84
CA VAL A 160 9.05 -1.53 -12.49
C VAL A 160 7.54 -1.33 -12.55
N ASP A 161 6.92 -0.95 -11.42
CA ASP A 161 5.47 -0.79 -11.34
C ASP A 161 4.96 0.39 -12.21
N VAL A 162 5.72 1.50 -12.28
CA VAL A 162 5.44 2.61 -13.20
C VAL A 162 5.55 2.14 -14.65
N THR A 163 6.55 1.34 -14.97
CA THR A 163 6.71 0.77 -16.31
C THR A 163 5.52 -0.12 -16.68
N PHE A 164 5.02 -0.94 -15.75
CA PHE A 164 3.79 -1.70 -15.96
C PHE A 164 2.58 -0.80 -16.22
N LEU A 165 2.42 0.28 -15.46
CA LEU A 165 1.32 1.21 -15.65
C LEU A 165 1.37 1.84 -17.06
N ILE A 166 2.55 2.23 -17.53
CA ILE A 166 2.77 2.78 -18.88
C ILE A 166 2.35 1.74 -19.94
N TYR A 167 2.79 0.49 -19.82
CA TYR A 167 2.39 -0.56 -20.76
C TYR A 167 0.89 -0.84 -20.75
N VAL A 168 0.25 -0.91 -19.58
CA VAL A 168 -1.20 -1.08 -19.47
C VAL A 168 -1.94 0.05 -20.16
N TYR A 169 -1.50 1.29 -19.96
CA TYR A 169 -2.09 2.45 -20.63
C TYR A 169 -1.95 2.34 -22.16
N HIS A 170 -0.79 1.93 -22.68
CA HIS A 170 -0.61 1.75 -24.11
C HIS A 170 -1.44 0.61 -24.71
N ILE A 171 -1.67 -0.48 -23.96
CA ILE A 171 -2.40 -1.65 -24.46
C ILE A 171 -3.92 -1.44 -24.38
N SER A 172 -4.41 -0.89 -23.27
CA SER A 172 -5.84 -0.85 -22.95
C SER A 172 -6.44 0.57 -22.99
N LYS A 173 -5.61 1.62 -23.00
CA LYS A 173 -6.02 3.03 -22.81
C LYS A 173 -6.81 3.29 -21.52
N ILE A 174 -6.70 2.39 -20.54
CA ILE A 174 -7.39 2.49 -19.26
C ILE A 174 -6.56 3.34 -18.32
N HIS A 175 -7.13 4.47 -17.86
CA HIS A 175 -6.58 5.25 -16.77
C HIS A 175 -7.22 4.82 -15.45
N PRO A 176 -6.45 4.31 -14.47
CA PRO A 176 -7.06 3.70 -13.31
C PRO A 176 -7.37 4.70 -12.18
N PHE A 177 -6.71 5.87 -12.18
CA PHE A 177 -6.92 6.88 -11.14
C PHE A 177 -8.12 7.79 -11.41
N LYS A 178 -8.90 8.05 -10.37
CA LYS A 178 -10.05 8.97 -10.36
C LYS A 178 -9.94 9.97 -9.21
N ARG A 179 -10.62 11.12 -9.32
CA ARG A 179 -10.65 12.12 -8.22
C ARG A 179 -11.19 11.57 -6.90
N SER A 180 -12.04 10.55 -6.95
CA SER A 180 -12.56 9.87 -5.74
C SER A 180 -11.45 9.23 -4.90
N HIS A 181 -10.28 8.93 -5.48
CA HIS A 181 -9.11 8.39 -4.78
C HIS A 181 -8.47 9.38 -3.81
N LEU A 182 -8.75 10.67 -3.94
CA LEU A 182 -8.24 11.68 -3.01
C LEU A 182 -8.97 11.68 -1.67
N LYS A 183 -10.24 11.24 -1.62
CA LYS A 183 -11.04 11.25 -0.38
C LYS A 183 -10.41 10.39 0.73
N PRO A 184 -9.97 9.14 0.47
CA PRO A 184 -9.27 8.34 1.47
C PRO A 184 -7.92 8.93 1.90
N ILE A 185 -7.18 9.58 0.97
CA ILE A 185 -5.91 10.26 1.28
C ILE A 185 -6.17 11.38 2.29
N PHE A 186 -7.09 12.29 1.98
CA PHE A 186 -7.40 13.41 2.86
C PHE A 186 -7.94 12.97 4.21
N SER A 187 -8.79 11.93 4.23
CA SER A 187 -9.32 11.37 5.48
C SER A 187 -8.21 10.79 6.35
N ALA A 188 -7.23 10.10 5.75
CA ALA A 188 -6.11 9.52 6.47
C ALA A 188 -5.15 10.59 7.01
N ILE A 189 -4.85 11.61 6.20
CA ILE A 189 -4.02 12.75 6.61
C ILE A 189 -4.70 13.54 7.74
N ALA A 190 -6.00 13.83 7.62
CA ALA A 190 -6.74 14.52 8.66
C ALA A 190 -6.79 13.69 9.97
N ALA A 191 -7.09 12.39 9.87
CA ALA A 191 -7.11 11.50 11.03
C ALA A 191 -5.75 11.43 11.74
N ILE A 192 -4.65 11.30 10.98
CA ILE A 192 -3.32 11.19 11.58
C ILE A 192 -2.90 12.50 12.25
N LEU A 193 -3.23 13.66 11.66
CA LEU A 193 -2.94 14.95 12.25
C LEU A 193 -3.70 15.17 13.56
N ILE A 194 -4.97 14.75 13.63
CA ILE A 194 -5.77 14.80 14.85
C ILE A 194 -5.14 13.93 15.94
N VAL A 195 -4.84 12.66 15.61
CA VAL A 195 -4.26 11.72 16.57
C VAL A 195 -2.88 12.17 17.03
N TYR A 196 -2.00 12.56 16.11
CA TYR A 196 -0.66 13.05 16.43
C TYR A 196 -0.70 14.33 17.27
N GLY A 197 -1.64 15.23 17.01
CA GLY A 197 -1.88 16.42 17.82
C GLY A 197 -2.26 16.08 19.25
N ILE A 198 -3.20 15.16 19.45
CA ILE A 198 -3.62 14.72 20.79
C ILE A 198 -2.45 14.11 21.56
N THR A 199 -1.63 13.30 20.91
CA THR A 199 -0.64 12.46 21.59
C THR A 199 0.60 13.24 21.99
N LYS A 200 1.02 14.23 21.18
CA LYS A 200 2.14 15.12 21.52
C LYS A 200 1.91 15.92 22.80
N TYR A 201 0.65 16.23 23.14
CA TYR A 201 0.31 17.09 24.28
C TYR A 201 -0.12 16.34 25.55
N LEU A 202 -0.48 15.06 25.48
CA LEU A 202 -1.18 14.40 26.59
C LEU A 202 -0.39 13.29 27.31
N ILE A 203 0.54 12.53 26.70
CA ILE A 203 1.14 11.35 27.35
C ILE A 203 2.54 11.01 26.78
N GLY A 204 3.46 10.49 27.61
CA GLY A 204 4.66 9.80 27.12
C GLY A 204 4.32 8.53 26.32
N ILE A 205 5.17 8.17 25.35
CA ILE A 205 4.92 7.05 24.43
C ILE A 205 5.17 5.72 25.16
N SER A 206 4.11 5.03 25.54
CA SER A 206 4.12 3.66 26.07
C SER A 206 3.44 2.72 25.08
N PHE A 207 3.77 1.43 25.12
CA PHE A 207 3.16 0.38 24.29
C PHE A 207 1.62 0.42 24.29
N PHE A 208 1.01 0.58 25.48
CA PHE A 208 -0.44 0.68 25.60
C PHE A 208 -1.02 1.93 24.93
N VAL A 209 -0.27 3.04 24.98
CA VAL A 209 -0.67 4.30 24.34
C VAL A 209 -0.63 4.12 22.83
N LEU A 210 0.38 3.45 22.26
CA LEU A 210 0.46 3.19 20.81
C LEU A 210 -0.73 2.34 20.33
N ILE A 211 -1.14 1.32 21.09
CA ILE A 211 -2.33 0.52 20.77
C ILE A 211 -3.59 1.40 20.80
N ALA A 212 -3.76 2.20 21.86
CA ALA A 212 -4.90 3.12 21.95
C ALA A 212 -4.91 4.14 20.80
N MET A 213 -3.75 4.66 20.40
CA MET A 213 -3.59 5.55 19.24
C MET A 213 -3.99 4.86 17.94
N LEU A 214 -3.61 3.60 17.74
CA LEU A 214 -3.99 2.83 16.56
C LEU A 214 -5.52 2.71 16.46
N PHE A 215 -6.20 2.33 17.56
CA PHE A 215 -7.66 2.24 17.57
C PHE A 215 -8.32 3.60 17.37
N LEU A 216 -7.82 4.67 18.02
CA LEU A 216 -8.33 6.02 17.85
C LEU A 216 -8.16 6.52 16.40
N PHE A 217 -7.01 6.23 15.79
CA PHE A 217 -6.72 6.56 14.40
C PHE A 217 -7.67 5.83 13.46
N LEU A 218 -7.85 4.52 13.61
CA LEU A 218 -8.76 3.74 12.77
C LEU A 218 -10.21 4.23 12.91
N ALA A 219 -10.66 4.52 14.13
CA ALA A 219 -11.99 5.06 14.39
C ALA A 219 -12.19 6.44 13.75
N THR A 220 -11.24 7.36 13.95
CA THR A 220 -11.29 8.72 13.39
C THR A 220 -11.22 8.70 11.87
N TYR A 221 -10.35 7.85 11.30
CA TYR A 221 -10.22 7.65 9.87
C TYR A 221 -11.53 7.14 9.26
N PHE A 222 -12.11 6.08 9.83
CA PHE A 222 -13.36 5.51 9.34
C PHE A 222 -14.50 6.53 9.42
N PHE A 223 -14.59 7.28 10.52
CA PHE A 223 -15.58 8.33 10.70
C PHE A 223 -15.44 9.46 9.67
N LEU A 224 -14.22 9.97 9.44
CA LEU A 224 -13.97 11.01 8.43
C LEU A 224 -14.28 10.51 7.01
N LEU A 225 -13.97 9.25 6.73
CA LEU A 225 -14.25 8.64 5.44
C LEU A 225 -15.75 8.53 5.19
N LEU A 226 -16.57 8.25 6.22
CA LEU A 226 -18.03 8.31 6.12
C LEU A 226 -18.53 9.75 5.89
N LEU A 227 -18.01 10.73 6.64
CA LEU A 227 -18.41 12.13 6.51
C LEU A 227 -18.14 12.73 5.13
N ILE A 228 -16.99 12.40 4.54
CA ILE A 228 -16.59 12.92 3.21
C ILE A 228 -17.29 12.15 2.07
N LYS A 229 -18.21 11.24 2.41
CA LYS A 229 -18.85 10.30 1.47
C LYS A 229 -17.79 9.58 0.64
N GLY A 230 -16.84 8.97 1.35
CA GLY A 230 -15.68 8.31 0.76
C GLY A 230 -16.03 7.06 -0.02
N PHE A 231 -17.18 6.44 0.26
CA PHE A 231 -17.67 5.24 -0.42
C PHE A 231 -18.60 5.57 -1.60
N ASP A 232 -18.56 4.75 -2.63
CA ASP A 232 -19.43 4.77 -3.82
C ASP A 232 -20.15 3.41 -3.96
N GLU A 233 -21.13 3.27 -4.86
CA GLU A 233 -21.87 2.00 -5.05
C GLU A 233 -20.98 0.81 -5.42
N ASN A 234 -19.92 1.06 -6.20
CA ASN A 234 -18.94 0.02 -6.58
C ASN A 234 -18.20 -0.54 -5.36
N ASP A 235 -18.06 0.24 -4.27
CA ASP A 235 -17.40 -0.22 -3.05
C ASP A 235 -18.26 -1.25 -2.31
N LEU A 236 -19.59 -1.10 -2.36
CA LEU A 236 -20.50 -2.09 -1.78
C LEU A 236 -20.36 -3.44 -2.48
N MET A 237 -20.13 -3.48 -3.79
CA MET A 237 -19.92 -4.73 -4.54
C MET A 237 -18.66 -5.46 -4.05
N ILE A 238 -17.55 -4.74 -3.87
CA ILE A 238 -16.30 -5.30 -3.35
C ILE A 238 -16.51 -5.84 -1.93
N MET A 239 -17.23 -5.12 -1.07
CA MET A 239 -17.55 -5.62 0.27
C MET A 239 -18.33 -6.92 0.24
N ARG A 240 -19.32 -7.07 -0.67
CA ARG A 240 -20.06 -8.34 -0.79
C ARG A 240 -19.14 -9.49 -1.21
N ALA A 241 -18.23 -9.24 -2.15
CA ALA A 241 -17.27 -10.25 -2.59
C ALA A 241 -16.33 -10.68 -1.47
N ILE A 242 -15.91 -9.73 -0.61
CA ILE A 242 -15.12 -10.03 0.59
C ILE A 242 -15.93 -10.86 1.59
N ASP A 243 -17.16 -10.45 1.91
CA ASP A 243 -18.04 -11.16 2.84
C ASP A 243 -18.28 -12.62 2.43
N GLN A 244 -18.57 -12.85 1.15
CA GLN A 244 -18.78 -14.20 0.61
C GLN A 244 -17.55 -15.07 0.75
N ARG A 245 -16.36 -14.47 0.65
CA ARG A 245 -15.09 -15.18 0.67
C ARG A 245 -14.55 -15.45 2.06
N LEU A 246 -14.87 -14.56 3.01
CA LEU A 246 -14.51 -14.69 4.42
C LEU A 246 -15.60 -15.36 5.26
N GLU A 247 -16.72 -15.73 4.64
CA GLU A 247 -17.93 -16.27 5.32
C GLU A 247 -18.43 -15.33 6.44
N MET A 248 -18.25 -14.02 6.26
CA MET A 248 -18.62 -12.99 7.25
C MET A 248 -19.98 -12.37 6.92
N LYS A 249 -20.73 -12.00 7.96
CA LYS A 249 -21.98 -11.24 7.84
C LYS A 249 -21.75 -9.79 8.27
N SER A 250 -21.38 -8.91 7.33
CA SER A 250 -21.14 -7.49 7.59
C SER A 250 -22.30 -6.57 7.18
N ASP A 251 -23.53 -7.11 7.12
CA ASP A 251 -24.74 -6.38 6.68
C ASP A 251 -24.92 -5.02 7.35
N TRP A 252 -24.67 -4.95 8.66
CA TRP A 252 -24.78 -3.72 9.44
C TRP A 252 -23.80 -2.61 8.98
N ILE A 253 -22.57 -2.96 8.60
CA ILE A 253 -21.58 -1.99 8.09
C ILE A 253 -22.06 -1.45 6.75
N ARG A 254 -22.61 -2.32 5.89
CA ARG A 254 -23.13 -1.92 4.58
C ARG A 254 -24.35 -1.01 4.72
N GLU A 255 -25.23 -1.26 5.69
CA GLU A 255 -26.36 -0.37 5.98
C GLU A 255 -25.91 1.01 6.46
N ILE A 256 -24.88 1.09 7.29
CA ILE A 256 -24.29 2.37 7.70
C ILE A 256 -23.75 3.10 6.47
N ILE A 257 -22.91 2.44 5.66
CA ILE A 257 -22.31 3.05 4.47
C ILE A 257 -23.38 3.56 3.51
N LYS A 258 -24.46 2.78 3.29
CA LYS A 258 -25.58 3.19 2.42
C LYS A 258 -26.24 4.50 2.82
N ARG A 259 -26.25 4.85 4.12
CA ARG A 259 -26.80 6.14 4.59
C ARG A 259 -25.93 7.35 4.20
N PHE A 260 -24.66 7.11 3.87
CA PHE A 260 -23.67 8.13 3.53
C PHE A 260 -23.27 8.11 2.05
N LEU A 261 -23.92 7.29 1.21
CA LEU A 261 -23.82 7.38 -0.25
C LEU A 261 -24.44 8.68 -0.80
#